data_AF-X6NSR5-F1
#
_entry.id   AF-X6NSR5-F1
#
_cell.length_a   1.000
_cell.length_b   1.000
_cell.length_c   1.000
_cell.angle_alpha   90.00
_cell.angle_beta   90.00
_cell.angle_gamma   90.00
#
_symmetry.space_group_name_H-M   'P 1'
#
loop_
_entity.id
_entity.type
_entity.pdbx_description
1 polymer ?
#
loop_
_entity_poly.entity_id
_entity_poly.type
_entity_poly.pdbx_seq_one_letter_code
_entity_poly.pdbx_strand_id
1 'polypeptide(L)'
;MQEVFTNPDNMHWLVNRPALGNLPPIEFPEKIKQTLMSVAPKGLDQVQLMMCGTCSNENALKHAMMYHQHIARKGKSPSDKDLLSSMWHQSPGTPDHLLVIAFEKAFHGRTFMSLSLSQSKAIHKVDVPAMTDTVLRCPFPNTHNDKGEDDRTLAGIEQMIRIAKETGLIAHSLFFF
;
A
#
# COMPACT_ATOMS: atom_id res chain seq x y z
N MET A 1 1.64 -3.20 32.34
CA MET A 1 1.65 -1.91 31.61
C MET A 1 2.31 -0.81 32.44
N GLN A 2 1.95 -0.61 33.71
CA GLN A 2 2.60 0.37 34.60
C GLN A 2 4.13 0.23 34.64
N GLU A 3 4.66 -0.98 34.78
CA GLU A 3 6.10 -1.27 34.78
C GLU A 3 6.84 -0.78 33.52
N VAL A 4 6.18 -0.80 32.36
CA VAL A 4 6.75 -0.31 31.10
C VAL A 4 6.93 1.21 31.15
N PHE A 5 5.96 1.92 31.72
CA PHE A 5 5.98 3.38 31.83
C PHE A 5 6.88 3.89 32.97
N THR A 6 7.14 3.06 33.98
CA THR A 6 8.00 3.43 35.11
C THR A 6 9.45 2.99 34.96
N ASN A 7 9.78 2.13 33.98
CA ASN A 7 11.16 1.76 33.70
C ASN A 7 11.89 2.94 33.01
N PRO A 8 12.96 3.49 33.63
CA PRO A 8 13.75 4.57 33.05
C PRO A 8 14.32 4.27 31.66
N ASP A 9 14.65 3.00 31.39
CA ASP A 9 15.20 2.56 30.10
C ASP A 9 14.18 2.73 28.96
N ASN A 10 12.89 2.81 29.26
CA ASN A 10 11.86 3.02 28.25
C ASN A 10 11.57 4.50 27.98
N MET A 11 12.13 5.42 28.76
CA MET A 11 11.75 6.84 28.71
C MET A 11 11.95 7.45 27.31
N HIS A 12 13.11 7.19 26.69
CA HIS A 12 13.41 7.70 25.36
C HIS A 12 12.48 7.11 24.29
N TRP A 13 12.07 5.86 24.43
CA TRP A 13 11.07 5.24 23.55
C TRP A 13 9.71 5.91 23.68
N LEU A 14 9.30 6.23 24.91
CA LEU A 14 8.01 6.84 25.20
C LEU A 14 7.95 8.29 24.68
N VAL A 15 9.01 9.06 24.88
CA VAL A 15 9.12 10.45 24.43
C VAL A 15 9.20 10.54 22.90
N ASN A 16 9.99 9.66 22.27
CA ASN A 16 10.24 9.71 20.83
C ASN A 16 9.24 8.91 20.00
N ARG A 17 8.30 8.17 20.62
CA ARG A 17 7.28 7.37 19.94
C ARG A 17 6.57 8.07 18.77
N PRO A 18 6.10 9.33 18.88
CA PRO A 18 5.42 10.00 17.77
C PRO A 18 6.37 10.44 16.63
N ALA A 19 7.69 10.39 16.86
CA ALA A 19 8.70 10.96 15.98
C ALA A 19 9.82 9.96 15.61
N LEU A 20 9.57 8.65 15.66
CA LEU A 20 10.58 7.62 15.36
C LEU A 20 11.21 7.74 13.95
N GLY A 21 10.55 8.43 13.02
CA GLY A 21 11.12 8.74 11.71
C GLY A 21 12.16 9.87 11.71
N ASN A 22 12.04 10.83 12.63
CA ASN A 22 12.90 12.04 12.68
C ASN A 22 13.88 12.03 13.86
N LEU A 23 13.44 11.51 15.01
CA LEU A 23 14.17 11.45 16.28
C LEU A 23 14.14 10.01 16.83
N PRO A 24 14.62 9.00 16.09
CA PRO A 24 14.69 7.64 16.61
C PRO A 24 15.67 7.55 17.79
N PRO A 25 15.39 6.69 18.79
CA PRO A 25 16.40 6.23 19.73
C PRO A 25 17.61 5.61 19.03
N ILE A 26 18.79 5.65 19.67
CA ILE A 26 20.04 5.12 19.12
C ILE A 26 19.92 3.61 18.85
N GLU A 27 19.19 2.91 19.70
CA GLU A 27 18.97 1.46 19.66
C GLU A 27 17.95 1.03 18.60
N PHE A 28 17.29 1.98 17.94
CA PHE A 28 16.17 1.71 17.03
C PHE A 28 16.55 0.82 15.83
N PRO A 29 17.64 1.06 15.10
CA PRO A 29 18.01 0.19 13.98
C PRO A 29 18.26 -1.26 14.41
N GLU A 30 18.94 -1.47 15.54
CA GLU A 30 19.22 -2.82 16.05
C GLU A 30 17.94 -3.50 16.53
N LYS A 31 17.03 -2.75 17.18
CA LYS A 31 15.71 -3.26 17.58
C LYS A 31 14.91 -3.76 16.37
N ILE A 32 14.92 -3.00 15.27
CA ILE A 32 14.24 -3.38 14.04
C ILE A 32 14.85 -4.62 13.42
N LYS A 33 16.19 -4.72 13.42
CA LYS A 33 16.92 -5.88 12.93
C LYS A 33 16.55 -7.16 13.71
N GLN A 34 16.52 -7.07 15.03
CA GLN A 34 16.23 -8.21 15.92
C GLN A 34 14.76 -8.65 15.88
N THR A 35 13.84 -7.73 15.58
CA THR A 35 12.40 -8.00 15.63
C THR A 35 11.79 -8.23 14.26
N LEU A 36 11.58 -7.18 13.46
CA LEU A 36 10.87 -7.30 12.20
C LEU A 36 11.72 -7.95 11.11
N MET A 37 13.02 -7.61 11.06
CA MET A 37 13.89 -8.17 10.01
C MET A 37 14.32 -9.60 10.28
N SER A 38 14.22 -10.10 11.52
CA SER A 38 14.52 -11.50 11.84
C SER A 38 13.49 -12.48 11.25
N VAL A 39 12.32 -11.97 10.89
CA VAL A 39 11.24 -12.70 10.20
C VAL A 39 10.96 -12.14 8.80
N ALA A 40 11.93 -11.43 8.21
CA ALA A 40 11.78 -10.86 6.88
C ALA A 40 11.50 -11.94 5.83
N PRO A 41 10.50 -11.75 4.95
CA PRO A 41 10.29 -12.65 3.83
C PRO A 41 11.50 -12.71 2.90
N LYS A 42 11.69 -13.85 2.22
CA LYS A 42 12.82 -14.05 1.29
C LYS A 42 12.81 -12.96 0.20
N GLY A 43 13.95 -12.31 0.01
CA GLY A 43 14.15 -11.27 -1.01
C GLY A 43 13.66 -9.88 -0.62
N LEU A 44 13.10 -9.68 0.58
CA LEU A 44 12.69 -8.37 1.10
C LEU A 44 13.60 -7.95 2.25
N ASP A 45 14.57 -7.07 1.97
CA ASP A 45 15.58 -6.62 2.93
C ASP A 45 15.35 -5.20 3.48
N GLN A 46 14.25 -4.55 3.06
CA GLN A 46 13.84 -3.22 3.53
C GLN A 46 12.59 -3.32 4.42
N VAL A 47 12.50 -2.43 5.40
CA VAL A 47 11.30 -2.26 6.24
C VAL A 47 11.01 -0.79 6.47
N GLN A 48 9.73 -0.43 6.36
CA GLN A 48 9.23 0.88 6.75
C GLN A 48 8.09 0.71 7.75
N LEU A 49 8.20 1.40 8.88
CA LEU A 49 7.21 1.30 9.95
C LEU A 49 6.01 2.19 9.70
N MET A 50 4.86 1.70 10.15
CA MET A 50 3.56 2.35 10.06
C MET A 50 2.79 2.07 11.36
N MET A 51 1.85 2.95 11.71
CA MET A 51 1.16 2.89 12.99
C MET A 51 0.00 1.88 13.03
N CYS A 52 -0.58 1.55 11.87
CA CYS A 52 -1.69 0.60 11.74
C CYS A 52 -1.70 -0.03 10.35
N GLY A 53 -2.48 -1.11 10.18
CA GLY A 53 -2.58 -1.82 8.89
C GLY A 53 -3.08 -0.94 7.74
N THR A 54 -4.01 -0.02 8.00
CA THR A 54 -4.55 0.87 6.97
C THR A 54 -3.48 1.82 6.42
N CYS A 55 -2.66 2.46 7.28
CA CYS A 55 -1.58 3.31 6.80
C CYS A 55 -0.42 2.50 6.20
N SER A 56 -0.23 1.23 6.60
CA SER A 56 0.66 0.30 5.89
C SER A 56 0.23 0.11 4.45
N ASN A 57 -1.06 -0.18 4.21
CA ASN A 57 -1.58 -0.38 2.86
C ASN A 57 -1.47 0.88 2.00
N GLU A 58 -1.81 2.06 2.52
CA GLU A 58 -1.71 3.31 1.76
C GLU A 58 -0.27 3.69 1.42
N ASN A 59 0.69 3.46 2.31
CA ASN A 59 2.09 3.72 1.99
C ASN A 59 2.68 2.67 1.05
N ALA A 60 2.28 1.40 1.16
CA ALA A 60 2.64 0.37 0.20
C ALA A 60 2.17 0.72 -1.23
N LEU A 61 0.93 1.23 -1.36
CA LEU A 61 0.39 1.73 -2.63
C LEU A 61 1.22 2.89 -3.19
N LYS A 62 1.52 3.89 -2.36
CA LYS A 62 2.36 5.03 -2.77
C LYS A 62 3.74 4.56 -3.23
N HIS A 63 4.39 3.64 -2.52
CA HIS A 63 5.69 3.11 -2.94
C HIS A 63 5.62 2.39 -4.28
N ALA A 64 4.60 1.55 -4.50
CA ALA A 64 4.40 0.86 -5.77
C ALA A 64 4.23 1.86 -6.93
N MET A 65 3.39 2.89 -6.74
CA MET A 65 3.16 3.94 -7.73
C MET A 65 4.42 4.80 -7.98
N MET A 66 5.15 5.17 -6.92
CA MET A 66 6.41 5.92 -7.03
C MET A 66 7.48 5.11 -7.76
N TYR A 67 7.61 3.81 -7.45
CA TYR A 67 8.54 2.90 -8.11
C TYR A 67 8.21 2.76 -9.60
N HIS A 68 6.92 2.66 -9.94
CA HIS A 68 6.48 2.65 -11.32
C HIS A 68 6.92 3.91 -12.07
N GLN A 69 6.66 5.09 -11.50
CA GLN A 69 7.07 6.34 -12.10
C GLN A 69 8.60 6.50 -12.18
N HIS A 70 9.35 5.92 -11.24
CA HIS A 70 10.81 5.83 -11.30
C HIS A 70 11.29 5.00 -12.50
N ILE A 71 10.66 3.85 -12.76
CA ILE A 71 10.93 3.03 -13.96
C ILE A 71 10.59 3.80 -15.24
N ALA A 72 9.42 4.44 -15.29
CA ALA A 72 8.97 5.22 -16.46
C ALA A 72 9.94 6.37 -16.79
N ARG A 73 10.51 7.02 -15.76
CA ARG A 73 11.56 8.04 -15.90
C ARG A 73 12.96 7.47 -16.15
N LYS A 74 13.11 6.15 -16.28
CA LYS A 74 14.41 5.45 -16.45
C LYS A 74 15.41 5.82 -15.36
N GLY A 75 14.93 5.88 -14.12
CA GLY A 75 15.74 6.20 -12.95
C GLY A 75 16.02 7.69 -12.71
N LYS A 76 15.56 8.58 -13.59
CA LYS A 76 15.74 10.02 -13.42
C LYS A 76 14.82 10.58 -12.33
N SER A 77 15.30 11.62 -11.65
CA SER A 77 14.50 12.43 -10.73
C SER A 77 13.30 13.08 -11.43
N PRO A 78 12.23 13.42 -10.70
CA PRO A 78 11.14 14.24 -11.23
C PRO A 78 11.66 15.55 -11.81
N SER A 79 11.08 15.99 -12.93
CA SER A 79 11.34 17.29 -13.54
C SER A 79 10.63 18.42 -12.79
N ASP A 80 11.01 19.67 -13.04
CA ASP A 80 10.33 20.83 -12.47
C ASP A 80 8.84 20.85 -12.83
N LYS A 81 8.49 20.41 -14.05
CA LYS A 81 7.09 20.29 -14.46
C LYS A 81 6.34 19.24 -13.64
N ASP A 82 6.97 18.10 -13.32
CA ASP A 82 6.37 17.08 -12.45
C ASP A 82 6.14 17.66 -11.05
N LEU A 83 7.14 18.32 -10.47
CA LEU A 83 7.04 18.91 -9.14
C LEU A 83 5.95 19.97 -9.07
N LEU A 84 5.93 20.92 -10.01
CA LEU A 84 4.96 22.02 -10.03
C LEU A 84 3.52 21.55 -10.26
N SER A 85 3.29 20.61 -11.19
CA SER A 85 1.94 20.11 -11.49
C SER A 85 1.39 19.22 -10.37
N SER A 86 2.25 18.48 -9.66
CA SER A 86 1.82 17.60 -8.56
C SER A 86 1.12 18.36 -7.41
N MET A 87 1.54 19.59 -7.13
CA MET A 87 0.96 20.45 -6.09
C MET A 87 -0.49 20.84 -6.36
N TRP A 88 -0.95 20.67 -7.61
CA TRP A 88 -2.30 20.95 -8.05
C TRP A 88 -3.06 19.69 -8.48
N HIS A 89 -2.52 18.50 -8.17
CA HIS A 89 -3.06 17.21 -8.60
C HIS A 89 -3.22 17.08 -10.12
N GLN A 90 -2.25 17.61 -10.88
CA GLN A 90 -2.27 17.60 -12.35
C GLN A 90 -1.15 16.75 -12.94
N SER A 91 -1.41 16.18 -14.11
CA SER A 91 -0.39 15.51 -14.92
C SER A 91 0.67 16.52 -15.40
N PRO A 92 1.96 16.13 -15.48
CA PRO A 92 2.50 14.79 -15.23
C PRO A 92 2.82 14.47 -13.75
N GLY A 93 2.75 15.44 -12.85
CA GLY A 93 3.13 15.30 -11.44
C GLY A 93 2.23 14.37 -10.63
N THR A 94 0.95 14.34 -10.95
CA THR A 94 -0.03 13.38 -10.45
C THR A 94 -0.54 12.55 -11.63
N PRO A 95 0.02 11.36 -11.87
CA PRO A 95 -0.35 10.53 -13.02
C PRO A 95 -1.77 9.99 -12.86
N ASP A 96 -2.57 10.10 -13.91
CA ASP A 96 -3.93 9.57 -14.02
C ASP A 96 -3.97 8.15 -14.59
N HIS A 97 -2.84 7.66 -15.09
CA HIS A 97 -2.73 6.34 -15.74
C HIS A 97 -2.39 5.18 -14.80
N LEU A 98 -2.35 5.39 -13.48
CA LEU A 98 -2.05 4.33 -12.51
C LEU A 98 -3.34 3.78 -11.89
N LEU A 99 -3.53 2.48 -11.97
CA LEU A 99 -4.67 1.75 -11.42
C LEU A 99 -4.22 0.78 -10.33
N VAL A 100 -5.18 0.35 -9.51
CA VAL A 100 -4.99 -0.65 -8.47
C VAL A 100 -6.00 -1.77 -8.65
N ILE A 101 -5.54 -3.01 -8.66
CA ILE A 101 -6.42 -4.20 -8.67
C ILE A 101 -6.71 -4.56 -7.21
N ALA A 102 -8.00 -4.65 -6.87
CA ALA A 102 -8.48 -5.18 -5.60
C ALA A 102 -9.40 -6.36 -5.82
N PHE A 103 -9.28 -7.38 -4.97
CA PHE A 103 -10.22 -8.49 -5.01
C PHE A 103 -11.59 -8.09 -4.42
N GLU A 104 -12.62 -8.73 -4.94
CA GLU A 104 -13.95 -8.72 -4.35
C GLU A 104 -13.90 -9.32 -2.93
N LYS A 105 -14.84 -8.95 -2.05
CA LYS A 105 -14.91 -9.41 -0.65
C LYS A 105 -13.71 -9.04 0.26
N ALA A 106 -12.65 -8.45 -0.28
CA ALA A 106 -11.43 -8.10 0.46
C ALA A 106 -11.65 -7.00 1.53
N PHE A 107 -10.72 -6.90 2.47
CA PHE A 107 -10.69 -5.83 3.48
C PHE A 107 -9.26 -5.28 3.64
N HIS A 108 -9.06 -4.03 3.25
CA HIS A 108 -7.76 -3.35 3.28
C HIS A 108 -7.72 -2.13 4.21
N GLY A 109 -8.80 -1.86 4.96
CA GLY A 109 -8.88 -0.75 5.90
C GLY A 109 -10.00 0.24 5.55
N ARG A 110 -9.95 1.43 6.17
CA ARG A 110 -11.09 2.36 6.21
C ARG A 110 -10.77 3.82 5.83
N THR A 111 -9.52 4.16 5.54
CA THR A 111 -9.19 5.44 4.89
C THR A 111 -9.62 5.40 3.42
N PHE A 112 -9.77 6.54 2.75
CA PHE A 112 -10.44 6.62 1.44
C PHE A 112 -9.95 5.62 0.40
N MET A 113 -8.63 5.51 0.17
CA MET A 113 -8.11 4.58 -0.83
C MET A 113 -8.25 3.12 -0.36
N SER A 114 -7.88 2.82 0.89
CA SER A 114 -8.03 1.48 1.46
C SER A 114 -9.48 0.99 1.53
N LEU A 115 -10.43 1.90 1.78
CA LEU A 115 -11.87 1.62 1.78
C LEU A 115 -12.38 1.43 0.35
N SER A 116 -11.82 2.18 -0.60
CA SER A 116 -12.08 1.98 -2.03
C SER A 116 -11.59 0.62 -2.50
N LEU A 117 -10.51 0.07 -1.93
CA LEU A 117 -10.04 -1.29 -2.19
C LEU A 117 -10.86 -2.35 -1.42
N SER A 118 -11.48 -2.01 -0.30
CA SER A 118 -12.27 -2.94 0.51
C SER A 118 -13.67 -3.22 -0.07
N GLN A 119 -14.15 -4.46 0.02
CA GLN A 119 -15.51 -4.86 -0.34
C GLN A 119 -16.09 -5.90 0.65
N SER A 120 -15.79 -5.73 1.94
CA SER A 120 -16.22 -6.66 3.00
C SER A 120 -17.72 -6.58 3.32
N LYS A 121 -18.25 -5.37 3.60
CA LYS A 121 -19.65 -5.14 4.00
C LYS A 121 -20.13 -3.76 3.54
N ALA A 122 -21.41 -3.65 3.18
CA ALA A 122 -22.01 -2.39 2.74
C ALA A 122 -21.93 -1.28 3.81
N ILE A 123 -22.17 -1.62 5.09
CA ILE A 123 -22.14 -0.66 6.21
C ILE A 123 -20.74 -0.04 6.44
N HIS A 124 -19.68 -0.63 5.90
CA HIS A 124 -18.35 -0.02 5.96
C HIS A 124 -18.16 1.10 4.93
N LYS A 125 -19.01 1.15 3.90
CA LYS A 125 -18.81 1.95 2.67
C LYS A 125 -19.91 2.97 2.39
N VAL A 126 -21.13 2.74 2.87
CA VAL A 126 -22.26 3.65 2.66
C VAL A 126 -21.89 5.07 3.09
N ASP A 127 -22.34 6.07 2.32
CA ASP A 127 -22.10 7.51 2.53
C ASP A 127 -20.63 7.99 2.43
N VAL A 128 -19.69 7.13 2.02
CA VAL A 128 -18.28 7.50 1.83
C VAL A 128 -17.90 7.47 0.34
N PRO A 129 -17.34 8.54 -0.23
CA PRO A 129 -16.89 8.54 -1.63
C PRO A 129 -15.77 7.53 -1.86
N ALA A 130 -15.75 6.96 -3.07
CA ALA A 130 -14.78 5.95 -3.48
C ALA A 130 -13.96 6.40 -4.69
N MET A 131 -12.72 5.91 -4.78
CA MET A 131 -11.80 6.13 -5.89
C MET A 131 -12.11 5.18 -7.05
N THR A 132 -13.31 5.28 -7.64
CA THR A 132 -13.82 4.31 -8.63
C THR A 132 -12.97 4.26 -9.91
N ASP A 133 -12.40 5.39 -10.31
CA ASP A 133 -11.64 5.49 -11.57
C ASP A 133 -10.23 4.91 -11.43
N THR A 134 -9.79 4.63 -10.21
CA THR A 134 -8.45 4.10 -9.90
C THR A 134 -8.47 2.62 -9.54
N VAL A 135 -9.64 2.03 -9.24
CA VAL A 135 -9.74 0.67 -8.70
C VAL A 135 -10.42 -0.30 -9.67
N LEU A 136 -9.70 -1.35 -10.06
CA LEU A 136 -10.24 -2.49 -10.80
C LEU A 136 -10.64 -3.62 -9.84
N ARG A 137 -11.75 -4.31 -10.15
CA ARG A 137 -12.32 -5.36 -9.29
C ARG A 137 -12.14 -6.74 -9.86
N CYS A 138 -11.38 -7.57 -9.14
CA CYS A 138 -11.09 -8.95 -9.51
C CYS A 138 -11.84 -9.95 -8.63
N PRO A 139 -12.39 -11.06 -9.17
CA PRO A 139 -12.93 -12.13 -8.35
C PRO A 139 -11.91 -12.65 -7.33
N PHE A 140 -12.33 -12.85 -6.08
CA PHE A 140 -11.47 -13.35 -5.01
C PHE A 140 -11.08 -14.83 -5.25
N PRO A 141 -9.80 -15.23 -5.07
CA PRO A 141 -9.36 -16.61 -5.25
C PRO A 141 -9.98 -17.54 -4.20
N ASN A 142 -10.28 -18.78 -4.54
CA ASN A 142 -10.98 -19.68 -3.62
C ASN A 142 -10.00 -20.27 -2.58
N THR A 143 -10.39 -20.29 -1.31
CA THR A 143 -9.59 -20.87 -0.22
C THR A 143 -9.78 -22.39 -0.04
N HIS A 144 -10.60 -23.04 -0.87
CA HIS A 144 -11.08 -24.42 -0.67
C HIS A 144 -10.77 -25.42 -1.81
N ASN A 145 -9.76 -25.16 -2.65
CA ASN A 145 -9.28 -26.07 -3.72
C ASN A 145 -10.28 -26.36 -4.87
N ASP A 146 -11.23 -25.47 -5.15
CA ASP A 146 -12.03 -25.56 -6.38
C ASP A 146 -11.28 -24.88 -7.53
N LYS A 147 -10.74 -25.70 -8.44
CA LYS A 147 -9.93 -25.24 -9.59
C LYS A 147 -10.68 -24.26 -10.49
N GLY A 148 -12.00 -24.37 -10.60
CA GLY A 148 -12.79 -23.54 -11.52
C GLY A 148 -12.82 -22.05 -11.13
N GLU A 149 -12.72 -21.74 -9.84
CA GLU A 149 -12.78 -20.37 -9.35
C GLU A 149 -11.40 -19.70 -9.32
N ASP A 150 -10.33 -20.48 -9.11
CA ASP A 150 -8.96 -20.00 -9.31
C ASP A 150 -8.69 -19.64 -10.77
N ASP A 151 -9.14 -20.47 -11.72
CA ASP A 151 -9.07 -20.18 -13.15
C ASP A 151 -9.81 -18.87 -13.50
N ARG A 152 -10.97 -18.64 -12.86
CA ARG A 152 -11.74 -17.39 -13.03
C ARG A 152 -10.99 -16.18 -12.47
N THR A 153 -10.38 -16.30 -11.30
CA THR A 153 -9.57 -15.22 -10.71
C THR A 153 -8.36 -14.89 -11.59
N LEU A 154 -7.62 -15.92 -12.04
CA LEU A 154 -6.48 -15.74 -12.94
C LEU A 154 -6.89 -15.07 -14.25
N ALA A 155 -7.96 -15.54 -14.89
CA ALA A 155 -8.51 -14.93 -16.09
C ALA A 155 -8.92 -13.46 -15.86
N GLY A 156 -9.50 -13.16 -14.69
CA GLY A 156 -9.85 -11.79 -14.31
C GLY A 156 -8.63 -10.88 -14.17
N ILE A 157 -7.56 -11.35 -13.52
CA ILE A 157 -6.29 -10.62 -13.39
C ILE A 157 -5.68 -10.38 -14.78
N GLU A 158 -5.60 -11.42 -15.62
CA GLU A 158 -5.05 -11.32 -16.98
C GLU A 158 -5.82 -10.30 -17.82
N GLN A 159 -7.16 -10.35 -17.77
CA GLN A 159 -8.02 -9.39 -18.46
C GLN A 159 -7.75 -7.96 -18.00
N MET A 160 -7.60 -7.72 -16.69
CA MET A 160 -7.32 -6.38 -16.14
C MET A 160 -5.95 -5.86 -16.55
N ILE A 161 -4.93 -6.71 -16.51
CA ILE A 161 -3.58 -6.36 -16.99
C ILE A 161 -3.62 -6.02 -18.49
N ARG A 162 -4.40 -6.78 -19.28
CA ARG A 162 -4.58 -6.52 -20.70
C ARG A 162 -5.30 -5.19 -20.96
N ILE A 163 -6.42 -4.93 -20.29
CA ILE A 163 -7.15 -3.66 -20.40
C ILE A 163 -6.24 -2.49 -20.04
N ALA A 164 -5.48 -2.62 -18.95
CA ALA A 164 -4.53 -1.60 -18.54
C ALA A 164 -3.54 -1.30 -19.68
N LYS A 165 -2.87 -2.33 -20.22
CA LYS A 165 -1.94 -2.17 -21.35
C LYS A 165 -2.57 -1.53 -22.58
N GLU A 166 -3.78 -1.94 -22.97
CA GLU A 166 -4.47 -1.44 -24.17
C GLU A 166 -4.93 0.02 -24.03
N THR A 167 -5.26 0.45 -22.81
CA THR A 167 -5.70 1.82 -22.51
C THR A 167 -4.56 2.75 -22.12
N GLY A 168 -3.32 2.26 -22.11
CA GLY A 168 -2.15 3.00 -21.60
C GLY A 168 -2.14 3.18 -20.08
N LEU A 169 -3.05 2.51 -19.37
CA LEU A 169 -3.14 2.47 -17.91
C LEU A 169 -2.21 1.37 -17.36
N ILE A 170 -1.87 1.47 -16.07
CA ILE A 170 -0.91 0.56 -15.45
C ILE A 170 -1.45 0.11 -14.10
N ALA A 171 -1.80 -1.16 -14.03
CA ALA A 171 -2.44 -1.76 -12.89
C ALA A 171 -1.41 -2.37 -11.92
N HIS A 172 -1.42 -1.89 -10.68
CA HIS A 172 -0.70 -2.49 -9.57
C HIS A 172 -1.65 -3.40 -8.79
N SER A 173 -1.27 -4.66 -8.61
CA SER A 173 -2.00 -5.56 -7.71
C SER A 173 -1.49 -5.39 -6.28
N LEU A 174 -2.38 -5.06 -5.33
CA LEU A 174 -2.11 -5.33 -3.93
C LEU A 174 -2.76 -6.66 -3.58
N PHE A 175 -1.92 -7.65 -3.29
CA PHE A 175 -2.35 -8.92 -2.72
C PHE A 175 -2.00 -8.90 -1.24
N PHE A 176 -3.00 -8.64 -0.39
CA PHE A 176 -2.91 -8.89 1.05
C PHE A 176 -4.14 -9.69 1.46
N PHE A 177 -3.90 -10.79 2.16
CA PHE A 177 -4.93 -11.67 2.73
C PHE A 177 -5.77 -10.95 3.79
#